data_AF-A0A925P495-F1
#
_entry.id   AF-A0A925P495-F1
#
_cell.length_a   1.000
_cell.length_b   1.000
_cell.length_c   1.000
_cell.angle_alpha   90.00
_cell.angle_beta   90.00
_cell.angle_gamma   90.00
#
_symmetry.space_group_name_H-M   'P 1'
#
loop_
_entity.id
_entity.type
_entity.pdbx_description
1 polymer ?
#
loop_
_entity_poly.entity_id
_entity_poly.type
_entity_poly.pdbx_seq_one_letter_code
_entity_poly.pdbx_strand_id
1 'polypeptide(L)'
;MSAEFFVCFNDLDWYSKKENEIKETILNLPTFSTTKNNEFWLLGNEPREAKNQWVYDVRLIFISNCQILVELNAHPKSIEQDLSSFFTWLRSLTTITVEDEDGVPSNW
;
A
#
# COMPACT_ATOMS: atom_id res chain seq x y z
N MET A 1 -10.71 9.93 -10.29
CA MET A 1 -9.33 9.65 -10.70
C MET A 1 -8.68 9.01 -9.51
N SER A 2 -8.10 7.82 -9.68
CA SER A 2 -7.22 7.19 -8.70
C SER A 2 -5.82 7.77 -8.85
N ALA A 3 -5.05 7.80 -7.77
CA ALA A 3 -3.61 8.02 -7.82
C ALA A 3 -2.90 6.67 -7.69
N GLU A 4 -1.81 6.48 -8.44
CA GLU A 4 -1.02 5.26 -8.43
C GLU A 4 0.40 5.57 -7.96
N PHE A 5 0.92 4.74 -7.06
CA PHE A 5 2.31 4.80 -6.61
C PHE A 5 2.96 3.42 -6.64
N PHE A 6 4.26 3.39 -6.82
CA PHE A 6 5.08 2.19 -6.76
C PHE A 6 6.01 2.26 -5.56
N VAL A 7 5.92 1.26 -4.69
CA VAL A 7 6.95 1.01 -3.67
C VAL A 7 8.02 0.13 -4.31
N CYS A 8 9.18 0.73 -4.57
CA CYS A 8 10.31 0.09 -5.21
C CYS A 8 11.34 -0.33 -4.16
N PHE A 9 11.78 -1.58 -4.23
CA PHE A 9 12.77 -2.15 -3.30
C PHE A 9 14.13 -2.20 -3.97
N ASN A 10 15.16 -1.62 -3.34
CA ASN A 10 16.51 -1.66 -3.88
C ASN A 10 17.20 -3.02 -3.71
N ASP A 11 16.80 -3.78 -2.69
CA ASP A 11 17.32 -5.12 -2.40
C ASP A 11 16.26 -6.19 -2.72
N LEU A 12 16.38 -6.77 -3.92
CA LEU A 12 15.43 -7.76 -4.46
C LEU A 12 15.52 -9.13 -3.73
N ASP A 13 16.71 -9.49 -3.27
CA ASP A 13 16.94 -10.73 -2.51
C ASP A 13 16.31 -10.63 -1.12
N TRP A 14 16.40 -9.44 -0.50
CA TRP A 14 15.73 -9.15 0.76
C TRP A 14 14.21 -9.21 0.58
N TYR A 15 13.66 -8.55 -0.44
CA TYR A 15 12.23 -8.55 -0.71
C TYR A 15 11.70 -9.98 -0.87
N SER A 16 12.36 -10.79 -1.69
CA SER A 16 11.95 -12.18 -1.95
C SER A 16 11.90 -13.04 -0.69
N LYS A 17 12.80 -12.79 0.27
CA LYS A 17 12.82 -13.50 1.58
C LYS A 17 11.79 -12.96 2.57
N LYS A 18 11.36 -11.71 2.41
CA LYS A 18 10.50 -10.98 3.34
C LYS A 18 9.08 -10.74 2.83
N GLU A 19 8.78 -11.14 1.60
CA GLU A 19 7.47 -10.92 0.96
C GLU A 19 6.30 -11.39 1.83
N ASN A 20 6.41 -12.57 2.45
CA ASN A 20 5.37 -13.08 3.34
C ASN A 20 5.20 -12.23 4.60
N GLU A 21 6.29 -11.75 5.20
CA GLU A 21 6.26 -10.87 6.37
C GLU A 21 5.66 -9.50 6.03
N ILE A 22 5.95 -8.98 4.83
CA ILE A 22 5.32 -7.75 4.32
C ILE A 22 3.81 -7.95 4.16
N LYS A 23 3.38 -9.06 3.56
CA LYS A 23 1.95 -9.41 3.42
C LYS A 23 1.27 -9.54 4.78
N GLU A 24 1.89 -10.25 5.73
CA GLU A 24 1.39 -10.37 7.10
C GLU A 24 1.27 -9.01 7.79
N THR A 25 2.23 -8.11 7.55
CA THR A 25 2.18 -6.74 8.10
C THR A 25 1.00 -5.96 7.53
N ILE A 26 0.72 -6.09 6.23
CA ILE A 26 -0.47 -5.47 5.60
C ILE A 26 -1.76 -6.04 6.18
N LEU A 27 -1.85 -7.35 6.42
CA LEU A 27 -3.03 -8.00 7.03
C LEU A 27 -3.31 -7.50 8.45
N ASN A 28 -2.29 -6.99 9.14
CA ASN A 28 -2.40 -6.46 10.49
C ASN A 28 -2.68 -4.94 10.54
N LEU A 29 -2.81 -4.28 9.40
CA LEU A 29 -3.15 -2.85 9.37
C LEU A 29 -4.59 -2.62 9.88
N PRO A 30 -4.82 -1.59 10.72
CA PRO A 30 -6.15 -1.23 11.19
C PRO A 30 -7.20 -1.01 10.10
N THR A 31 -6.79 -0.52 8.93
CA THR A 31 -7.65 -0.30 7.75
C THR A 31 -7.75 -1.51 6.84
N PHE A 32 -7.10 -2.63 7.15
CA PHE A 32 -7.20 -3.84 6.33
C PHE A 32 -8.65 -4.35 6.29
N SER A 33 -9.15 -4.59 5.08
CA SER A 33 -10.52 -5.05 4.86
C SER A 33 -10.56 -6.48 4.33
N THR A 34 -9.90 -6.76 3.21
CA THR A 34 -9.94 -8.07 2.57
C THR A 34 -8.79 -8.30 1.60
N THR A 35 -8.64 -9.54 1.15
CA THR A 35 -7.70 -9.92 0.10
C THR A 35 -8.46 -10.50 -1.09
N LYS A 36 -8.17 -10.05 -2.31
CA LYS A 36 -8.81 -10.56 -3.54
C LYS A 36 -7.78 -10.65 -4.65
N ASN A 37 -7.61 -11.83 -5.26
CA ASN A 37 -6.70 -12.04 -6.39
C ASN A 37 -5.27 -11.49 -6.18
N ASN A 38 -4.68 -11.69 -5.00
CA ASN A 38 -3.36 -11.14 -4.61
C ASN A 38 -3.31 -9.61 -4.44
N GLU A 39 -4.46 -8.95 -4.40
CA GLU A 39 -4.63 -7.56 -4.00
C GLU A 39 -5.03 -7.50 -2.53
N PHE A 40 -4.42 -6.59 -1.77
CA PHE A 40 -4.77 -6.30 -0.38
C PHE A 40 -5.54 -5.00 -0.33
N TRP A 41 -6.80 -5.06 0.09
CA TRP A 41 -7.69 -3.91 0.07
C TRP A 41 -7.75 -3.28 1.46
N LEU A 42 -7.54 -1.97 1.50
CA LEU A 42 -7.67 -1.13 2.69
C LEU A 42 -8.90 -0.23 2.57
N LEU A 43 -9.59 -0.08 3.69
CA LEU A 43 -10.80 0.73 3.84
C LEU A 43 -10.62 1.63 5.06
N GLY A 44 -10.78 2.93 4.87
CA GLY A 44 -10.75 3.90 5.95
C GLY A 44 -11.85 3.66 6.98
N ASN A 45 -11.54 4.00 8.23
CA ASN A 45 -12.42 3.78 9.37
C ASN A 45 -13.42 4.95 9.57
N GLU A 46 -13.27 6.02 8.80
CA GLU A 46 -14.13 7.19 8.82
C GLU A 46 -15.54 6.87 8.29
N PRO A 47 -16.57 7.57 8.80
CA PRO A 47 -17.93 7.43 8.30
C PRO A 47 -18.02 7.78 6.81
N ARG A 48 -18.74 6.93 6.07
CA ARG A 48 -18.95 7.06 4.63
C ARG A 48 -20.35 7.61 4.33
N GLU A 49 -20.45 8.70 3.59
CA GLU A 49 -21.74 9.15 3.05
C GLU A 49 -22.17 8.22 1.89
N ALA A 50 -23.26 7.45 2.08
CA ALA A 50 -23.76 6.45 1.11
C ALA A 50 -24.12 7.08 -0.25
N LYS A 51 -23.93 6.45 -1.42
CA LYS A 51 -24.51 5.15 -1.88
C LYS A 51 -23.68 4.44 -2.96
N ASN A 52 -22.51 4.98 -3.32
CA ASN A 52 -21.75 4.57 -4.52
C ASN A 52 -20.23 4.60 -4.28
N GLN A 53 -19.79 4.33 -3.05
CA GLN A 53 -18.38 4.40 -2.72
C GLN A 53 -17.65 3.12 -3.16
N TRP A 54 -16.40 3.30 -3.58
CA TRP A 54 -15.49 2.20 -3.88
C TRP A 54 -15.43 1.21 -2.72
N VAL A 55 -15.31 -0.08 -3.05
CA VAL A 55 -15.20 -1.18 -2.08
C VAL A 55 -13.86 -1.21 -1.35
N TYR A 56 -12.94 -0.31 -1.70
CA TYR A 56 -11.66 -0.03 -1.06
C TYR A 56 -11.31 1.46 -1.24
N ASP A 57 -10.55 2.02 -0.31
CA ASP A 57 -9.90 3.32 -0.48
C ASP A 57 -8.53 3.16 -1.12
N VAL A 58 -7.81 2.09 -0.74
CA VAL A 58 -6.50 1.75 -1.28
C VAL A 58 -6.43 0.27 -1.56
N ARG A 59 -5.72 -0.13 -2.62
CA ARG A 59 -5.29 -1.51 -2.79
C ARG A 59 -3.79 -1.59 -3.02
N LEU A 60 -3.17 -2.60 -2.41
CA LEU A 60 -1.78 -2.94 -2.60
C LEU A 60 -1.70 -4.20 -3.45
N ILE A 61 -0.94 -4.14 -4.55
CA ILE A 61 -0.80 -5.21 -5.52
C ILE A 61 0.67 -5.55 -5.65
N PHE A 62 1.02 -6.79 -5.32
CA PHE A 62 2.37 -7.31 -5.46
C PHE A 62 2.58 -7.65 -6.94
N ILE A 63 3.41 -6.86 -7.62
CA ILE A 63 3.67 -7.01 -9.06
C ILE A 63 5.06 -7.61 -9.29
N SER A 64 5.26 -8.11 -10.51
CA SER A 64 6.56 -8.61 -10.97
C SER A 64 7.64 -7.54 -10.81
N ASN A 65 8.89 -7.94 -10.55
CA ASN A 65 10.05 -7.09 -10.26
C ASN A 65 10.17 -6.55 -8.82
N CYS A 66 9.59 -7.25 -7.84
CA CYS A 66 9.71 -6.90 -6.42
C CYS A 66 9.21 -5.47 -6.12
N GLN A 67 8.08 -5.11 -6.70
CA GLN A 67 7.42 -3.83 -6.46
C GLN A 67 6.03 -4.06 -5.88
N ILE A 68 5.54 -3.07 -5.14
CA ILE A 68 4.16 -3.03 -4.68
C ILE A 68 3.51 -1.81 -5.34
N LEU A 69 2.52 -2.05 -6.20
CA LEU A 69 1.64 -1.00 -6.70
C LEU A 69 0.64 -0.64 -5.60
N VAL A 70 0.53 0.63 -5.29
CA VAL A 70 -0.39 1.22 -4.32
C VAL A 70 -1.33 2.13 -5.10
N GLU A 71 -2.57 1.66 -5.30
CA GLU A 71 -3.61 2.44 -5.98
C GLU A 71 -4.55 3.06 -4.94
N LEU A 72 -4.66 4.39 -4.93
CA LEU A 72 -5.50 5.16 -4.01
C LEU A 72 -6.70 5.72 -4.78
N ASN A 73 -7.90 5.31 -4.38
CA ASN A 73 -9.16 5.93 -4.79
C ASN A 73 -9.57 7.07 -3.85
N ALA A 74 -9.20 6.96 -2.58
CA ALA A 74 -9.42 7.97 -1.56
C ALA A 74 -8.31 7.91 -0.51
N HIS A 75 -8.13 9.01 0.21
CA HIS A 75 -7.08 9.17 1.22
C HIS A 75 -7.66 9.69 2.55
N PRO A 76 -8.59 8.96 3.16
CA PRO A 76 -9.05 9.34 4.49
C PRO A 76 -7.90 9.22 5.50
N LYS A 77 -7.99 9.92 6.62
CA LYS A 77 -6.86 10.07 7.56
C LYS A 77 -6.35 8.75 8.11
N SER A 78 -7.24 7.77 8.35
CA SER A 78 -6.81 6.46 8.84
C SER A 78 -5.98 5.70 7.80
N ILE A 79 -6.27 5.88 6.51
CA ILE A 79 -5.48 5.31 5.41
C ILE A 79 -4.11 6.00 5.34
N GLU A 80 -4.07 7.33 5.39
CA GLU A 80 -2.80 8.07 5.37
C GLU A 80 -1.90 7.65 6.53
N GLN A 81 -2.48 7.46 7.72
CA GLN A 81 -1.76 6.99 8.92
C GLN A 81 -1.22 5.56 8.76
N ASP A 82 -2.03 4.63 8.25
CA ASP A 82 -1.60 3.24 8.06
C ASP A 82 -0.52 3.13 6.97
N LEU A 83 -0.69 3.82 5.84
CA LEU A 83 0.32 3.85 4.78
C LEU A 83 1.63 4.48 5.26
N SER A 84 1.58 5.60 5.97
CA SER A 84 2.77 6.24 6.54
C SER A 84 3.49 5.32 7.53
N SER A 85 2.74 4.63 8.39
CA SER A 85 3.29 3.67 9.35
C SER A 85 3.92 2.46 8.64
N PHE A 86 3.24 1.94 7.62
CA PHE A 86 3.71 0.82 6.81
C PHE A 86 5.00 1.16 6.05
N PHE A 87 5.05 2.33 5.38
CA PHE A 87 6.25 2.77 4.67
C PHE A 87 7.41 3.09 5.62
N THR A 88 7.12 3.66 6.79
CA THR A 88 8.14 3.87 7.84
C THR A 88 8.70 2.54 8.33
N TRP A 89 7.84 1.54 8.55
CA TRP A 89 8.26 0.20 8.93
C TRP A 89 9.14 -0.44 7.84
N LEU A 90 8.75 -0.38 6.56
CA LEU A 90 9.57 -0.86 5.45
C LEU A 90 10.96 -0.18 5.42
N ARG A 91 10.99 1.15 5.55
CA ARG A 91 12.24 1.94 5.59
C ARG A 91 13.14 1.59 6.77
N SER A 92 12.57 1.10 7.87
CA SER A 92 13.36 0.64 9.02
C SER A 92 14.09 -0.68 8.75
N LEU A 93 13.67 -1.44 7.75
CA LEU A 93 14.21 -2.76 7.43
C LEU A 93 15.04 -2.78 6.15
N THR A 94 14.70 -1.96 5.15
CA THR A 94 15.38 -1.90 3.86
C THR A 94 15.23 -0.52 3.21
N THR A 95 16.03 -0.25 2.17
CA THR A 95 15.88 0.98 1.38
C THR A 95 14.75 0.79 0.36
N ILE A 96 13.74 1.67 0.44
CA ILE A 96 12.66 1.76 -0.53
C ILE A 96 12.54 3.18 -1.11
N THR A 97 12.05 3.29 -2.33
CA THR A 97 11.50 4.53 -2.89
C THR A 97 9.99 4.37 -3.08
N VAL A 98 9.26 5.47 -2.97
CA VAL A 98 7.84 5.54 -3.33
C VAL A 98 7.74 6.53 -4.48
N GLU A 99 7.36 6.05 -5.65
CA GLU A 99 7.34 6.80 -6.91
C GLU A 99 5.90 6.88 -7.42
N ASP A 100 5.52 7.97 -8.08
CA ASP A 100 4.23 8.03 -8.79
C ASP A 100 4.28 7.29 -10.15
N GLU A 101 3.20 7.37 -10.93
CA GLU A 101 3.09 6.73 -12.25
C GLU A 101 4.13 7.21 -13.28
N ASP A 102 4.70 8.41 -13.08
CA ASP A 102 5.73 9.00 -13.93
C ASP A 102 7.16 8.69 -13.43
N GLY A 103 7.29 7.92 -12.34
CA GLY A 103 8.58 7.60 -11.71
C GLY A 103 9.15 8.74 -10.86
N VAL A 104 8.33 9.74 -10.53
CA VAL A 104 8.75 10.87 -9.69
C VAL A 104 8.66 10.47 -8.22
N PRO A 105 9.73 10.65 -7.42
CA PRO A 105 9.68 10.34 -5.99
C PRO A 105 8.60 11.16 -5.27
N SER A 106 7.76 10.45 -4.52
CA SER A 106 6.76 11.04 -3.63
C SER A 106 7.33 11.27 -2.23
N ASN A 107 6.74 12.21 -1.50
CA ASN A 107 7.11 12.54 -0.12
C ASN A 107 6.41 11.65 0.94
N TRP A 108 5.78 10.56 0.50
CA TRP A 108 5.28 9.50 1.38
C TRP A 108 6.40 8.89 2.23
#